data_AF-A0A3B9PX17-F1
#
_entry.id   AF-A0A3B9PX17-F1
#
_cell.length_a   1.000
_cell.length_b   1.000
_cell.length_c   1.000
_cell.angle_alpha   90.00
_cell.angle_beta   90.00
_cell.angle_gamma   90.00
#
_symmetry.space_group_name_H-M   'P 1'
#
loop_
_entity.id
_entity.type
_entity.pdbx_description
1 polymer ?
#
loop_
_entity_poly.entity_id
_entity_poly.type
_entity_poly.pdbx_seq_one_letter_code
_entity_poly.pdbx_strand_id
1 'polypeptide(L)'
;MHRSACGTDKGNLRKTNEDSMLCMDSMGFYMVADGVGGHNSGEVASRLAVELMKDLLLSTPPDGVEEQDLPEFFNQCLWHINEEIYK
;
A
#
# COMPACT_ATOMS: atom_id res chain seq x y z
N MET A 1 13.67 5.42 -16.75
CA MET A 1 13.94 4.82 -15.43
C MET A 1 13.54 5.84 -14.39
N HIS A 2 12.43 5.60 -13.69
CA HIS A 2 12.05 6.45 -12.56
C HIS A 2 13.02 6.20 -11.41
N ARG A 3 13.27 7.23 -10.61
CA ARG A 3 14.01 7.13 -9.36
C ARG A 3 13.17 7.78 -8.30
N SER A 4 12.90 7.06 -7.23
CA SER A 4 12.23 7.59 -6.05
C SER A 4 13.12 7.50 -4.82
N ALA A 5 12.70 8.20 -3.76
CA ALA A 5 13.24 8.05 -2.43
C ALA A 5 12.06 7.97 -1.47
N CYS A 6 12.18 7.13 -0.45
CA CYS A 6 11.11 6.84 0.47
C CYS A 6 11.64 6.91 1.91
N GLY A 7 10.86 7.48 2.82
CA GLY A 7 11.25 7.66 4.22
C GLY A 7 10.03 7.94 5.08
N THR A 8 10.03 7.38 6.29
CA THR A 8 9.03 7.63 7.33
C THR A 8 9.75 7.82 8.66
N ASP A 9 9.11 8.55 9.56
CA ASP A 9 9.58 8.78 10.92
C ASP A 9 8.40 8.63 11.88
N LYS A 10 8.62 7.91 12.98
CA LYS A 10 7.60 7.71 14.02
C LYS A 10 7.18 9.02 14.71
N GLY A 11 8.07 10.01 14.69
CA GLY A 11 8.01 11.19 15.53
C GLY A 11 8.35 10.90 16.99
N ASN A 12 8.27 11.96 17.79
CA ASN A 12 8.71 11.95 19.19
C ASN A 12 7.66 11.41 20.19
N LEU A 13 6.39 11.33 19.80
CA LEU A 13 5.27 11.09 20.72
C LEU A 13 4.69 9.67 20.63
N ARG A 14 4.77 9.02 19.47
CA ARG A 14 4.19 7.69 19.25
C ARG A 14 5.14 6.59 19.73
N LYS A 15 4.57 5.46 20.16
CA LYS A 15 5.34 4.28 20.58
C LYS A 15 5.80 3.45 19.38
N THR A 16 4.91 3.25 18.41
CA THR A 16 5.19 2.59 17.13
C THR A 16 4.88 3.52 15.98
N ASN A 17 5.56 3.32 14.85
CA ASN A 17 5.22 3.95 13.59
C ASN A 17 4.18 3.09 12.88
N GLU A 18 3.02 3.67 12.56
CA GLU A 18 1.93 2.95 11.90
C GLU A 18 1.90 3.24 10.39
N ASP A 19 2.88 4.02 9.88
CA ASP A 19 3.04 4.29 8.46
C ASP A 19 3.81 3.15 7.77
N SER A 20 3.34 2.76 6.59
CA SER A 20 4.04 1.88 5.66
C SER A 20 4.02 2.48 4.26
N MET A 21 5.03 2.14 3.44
CA MET A 21 5.13 2.64 2.06
C MET A 21 5.64 1.58 1.10
N LEU A 22 5.28 1.74 -0.17
CA LEU A 22 5.73 0.91 -1.28
C LEU A 22 6.21 1.81 -2.42
N CYS A 23 7.42 1.55 -2.91
CA CYS A 23 7.98 2.23 -4.07
C CYS A 23 8.41 1.19 -5.10
N MET A 24 7.77 1.19 -6.26
CA MET A 24 8.02 0.28 -7.37
C MET A 24 8.41 1.08 -8.60
N ASP A 25 9.64 1.62 -8.61
CA ASP A 25 10.18 2.46 -9.71
C ASP A 25 10.08 1.80 -11.10
N SER A 26 10.17 0.47 -11.15
CA SER A 26 10.02 -0.31 -12.40
C SER A 26 8.61 -0.27 -12.97
N MET A 27 7.60 -0.06 -12.14
CA MET A 27 6.18 0.04 -12.50
C MET A 27 5.65 1.48 -12.44
N GLY A 28 6.43 2.44 -11.93
CA GLY A 28 5.96 3.79 -11.66
C GLY A 28 4.86 3.86 -10.61
N PHE A 29 4.74 2.83 -9.75
CA PHE A 29 3.71 2.73 -8.72
C PHE A 29 4.28 3.09 -7.34
N TYR A 30 3.51 3.88 -6.59
CA TYR A 30 3.85 4.32 -5.25
C TYR A 30 2.60 4.30 -4.36
N MET A 31 2.76 3.84 -3.13
CA MET A 31 1.68 3.78 -2.16
C MET A 31 2.18 4.15 -0.78
N VAL A 32 1.32 4.81 -0.02
CA VAL A 32 1.48 5.06 1.42
C VAL A 32 0.24 4.52 2.11
N ALA A 33 0.43 3.83 3.22
CA ALA A 33 -0.62 3.33 4.09
C ALA A 33 -0.37 3.84 5.51
N ASP A 34 -1.33 4.57 6.08
CA ASP A 34 -1.34 5.04 7.46
C ASP A 34 -2.27 4.13 8.27
N GLY A 35 -1.71 3.38 9.21
CA GLY A 35 -2.45 2.51 10.10
C GLY A 35 -3.17 3.33 11.17
N VAL A 36 -4.50 3.28 11.19
CA VAL A 36 -5.29 4.01 12.19
C VAL A 36 -5.12 3.36 13.57
N GLY A 37 -4.35 4.01 14.45
CA GLY A 37 -4.02 3.51 15.79
C GLY A 37 -5.21 3.27 16.73
N GLY A 38 -5.08 2.24 17.57
CA GLY A 38 -6.07 1.78 18.54
C GLY A 38 -5.61 0.50 19.26
N HIS A 39 -6.55 -0.34 19.72
CA HIS A 39 -6.22 -1.67 20.29
C HIS A 39 -5.75 -2.70 19.21
N ASN A 40 -5.91 -2.39 17.92
CA ASN A 40 -5.91 -3.37 16.82
C ASN A 40 -4.66 -3.41 15.92
N SER A 41 -3.47 -3.06 16.44
CA SER A 41 -2.20 -3.21 15.70
C SER A 41 -2.16 -2.50 14.33
N GLY A 42 -2.31 -1.16 14.32
CA GLY A 42 -2.33 -0.36 13.08
C GLY A 42 -1.06 -0.52 12.23
N GLU A 43 0.10 -0.70 12.89
CA GLU A 43 1.38 -1.06 12.27
C GLU A 43 1.33 -2.34 11.42
N VAL A 44 0.53 -3.33 11.85
CA VAL A 44 0.38 -4.61 11.13
C VAL A 44 -0.53 -4.40 9.93
N ALA A 45 -1.63 -3.67 10.11
CA ALA A 45 -2.57 -3.39 9.03
C ALA A 45 -1.93 -2.60 7.88
N SER A 46 -1.17 -1.53 8.18
CA SER A 46 -0.49 -0.74 7.14
C SER A 46 0.60 -1.54 6.42
N ARG A 47 1.35 -2.38 7.14
CA ARG A 47 2.36 -3.28 6.56
C ARG A 47 1.72 -4.30 5.62
N LEU A 48 0.64 -4.96 6.06
CA LEU A 48 -0.08 -5.92 5.25
C LEU A 48 -0.67 -5.28 3.99
N ALA A 49 -1.21 -4.05 4.10
CA ALA A 49 -1.76 -3.35 2.95
C ALA A 49 -0.74 -3.15 1.82
N VAL A 50 0.48 -2.71 2.16
CA VAL A 50 1.53 -2.50 1.15
C VAL A 50 2.13 -3.82 0.65
N GLU A 51 2.23 -4.86 1.49
CA GLU A 51 2.71 -6.19 1.09
C GLU A 51 1.73 -6.86 0.11
N LEU A 52 0.44 -6.86 0.43
CA LEU A 52 -0.60 -7.45 -0.43
C LEU A 52 -0.75 -6.67 -1.75
N MET A 53 -0.67 -5.34 -1.72
CA MET A 53 -0.68 -4.55 -2.96
C MET A 53 0.51 -4.91 -3.87
N LYS A 54 1.71 -5.05 -3.31
CA LYS A 54 2.89 -5.47 -4.06
C LYS A 54 2.66 -6.83 -4.72
N ASP A 55 2.15 -7.79 -3.98
CA ASP A 55 1.91 -9.14 -4.49
C ASP A 55 0.85 -9.15 -5.61
N LEU A 56 -0.24 -8.39 -5.44
CA LEU A 56 -1.27 -8.22 -6.46
C LEU A 56 -0.73 -7.60 -7.75
N LEU A 57 0.10 -6.55 -7.65
CA LEU A 57 0.67 -5.90 -8.83
C LEU A 57 1.70 -6.78 -9.56
N LEU A 58 2.36 -7.68 -8.84
CA LEU A 58 3.26 -8.67 -9.45
C LEU A 58 2.48 -9.81 -10.12
N SER A 59 1.33 -10.23 -9.58
CA SER A 59 0.50 -11.28 -10.16
C SER A 59 -0.40 -10.80 -11.29
N THR A 60 -0.92 -9.58 -11.14
CA THR A 60 -1.90 -8.94 -12.01
C THR A 60 -1.46 -7.50 -12.25
N PRO A 61 -0.44 -7.27 -13.08
CA PRO A 61 0.01 -5.92 -13.37
C PRO A 61 -1.11 -5.14 -14.08
N PRO A 62 -1.18 -3.81 -13.89
CA PRO A 62 -2.13 -2.94 -14.61
C PRO A 62 -1.75 -2.75 -16.10
N ASP A 63 -0.87 -3.60 -16.65
CA ASP A 63 -0.43 -3.53 -18.03
C ASP A 63 -1.62 -3.75 -18.98
N GLY A 64 -1.93 -2.74 -19.79
CA GLY A 64 -3.06 -2.79 -20.73
C GLY A 64 -4.40 -2.37 -20.13
N VAL A 65 -4.44 -1.91 -18.87
CA VAL A 65 -5.59 -1.18 -18.33
C VAL A 65 -5.54 0.25 -18.88
N GLU A 66 -6.63 0.68 -19.52
CA GLU A 66 -6.75 2.06 -20.01
C GLU A 66 -6.74 3.06 -18.85
N GLU A 67 -6.21 4.26 -19.07
CA GLU A 67 -6.03 5.26 -17.99
C GLU A 67 -7.35 5.60 -17.28
N GLN A 68 -8.45 5.61 -18.02
CA GLN A 68 -9.81 5.83 -17.51
C GLN A 68 -10.31 4.72 -16.56
N ASP A 69 -9.78 3.49 -16.69
CA ASP A 69 -10.20 2.31 -15.93
C ASP A 69 -9.24 2.01 -14.76
N LEU A 70 -8.06 2.66 -14.72
CA LEU A 70 -7.10 2.53 -13.61
C LEU A 70 -7.71 2.80 -12.23
N PRO A 71 -8.56 3.83 -12.02
CA PRO A 71 -9.18 4.04 -10.71
C PRO A 71 -10.01 2.84 -10.25
N GLU A 72 -10.76 2.22 -11.16
CA GLU A 72 -11.59 1.06 -10.84
C GLU A 72 -10.75 -0.18 -10.58
N PHE A 73 -9.70 -0.40 -11.37
CA PHE A 73 -8.71 -1.45 -11.11
C PHE A 73 -8.12 -1.35 -9.70
N PHE A 74 -7.64 -0.17 -9.30
CA PHE A 74 -7.07 0.01 -7.97
C PHE A 74 -8.12 -0.08 -6.86
N ASN A 75 -9.36 0.36 -7.09
CA ASN A 75 -10.46 0.15 -6.14
C ASN A 75 -10.70 -1.34 -5.89
N GLN A 76 -10.66 -2.17 -6.93
CA GLN A 76 -10.81 -3.62 -6.78
C GLN A 76 -9.64 -4.24 -6.01
N CYS A 77 -8.40 -3.81 -6.28
CA CYS A 77 -7.24 -4.22 -5.48
C CYS A 77 -7.40 -3.83 -4.00
N LEU A 78 -7.81 -2.59 -3.72
CA LEU A 78 -8.02 -2.09 -2.35
C LEU A 78 -9.13 -2.88 -1.63
N TRP A 79 -10.22 -3.21 -2.33
CA TRP A 79 -11.27 -4.07 -1.78
C TRP A 79 -10.74 -5.45 -1.40
N HIS A 80 -9.98 -6.09 -2.29
CA HIS A 80 -9.38 -7.40 -2.02
C HIS A 80 -8.44 -7.34 -0.81
N ILE A 81 -7.56 -6.33 -0.75
CA ILE A 81 -6.64 -6.11 0.37
C ILE A 81 -7.40 -5.93 1.68
N ASN A 82 -8.47 -5.13 1.68
CA ASN A 82 -9.30 -4.94 2.87
C ASN A 82 -9.90 -6.27 3.34
N GLU A 83 -10.48 -7.06 2.43
CA GLU A 83 -11.04 -8.38 2.78
C GLU A 83 -9.97 -9.31 3.38
N GLU A 84 -8.73 -9.30 2.89
CA GLU A 84 -7.65 -10.10 3.47
C GLU A 84 -7.20 -9.61 4.86
N ILE A 85 -7.22 -8.29 5.12
CA ILE A 85 -6.82 -7.71 6.41
C ILE A 85 -7.88 -7.94 7.50
N TYR A 86 -9.16 -7.95 7.14
CA TYR A 86 -10.27 -8.13 8.09
C TYR A 86 -10.66 -9.59 8.36
N LYS A 87 -9.98 -10.58 7.74
CA LYS A 87 -10.13 -12.00 8.06
C LYS A 87 -9.51 -12.36 9.42
#